data_AF-A0A2S2NQF9-F1
#
_entry.id   AF-A0A2S2NQF9-F1
#
_cell.length_a   1.000
_cell.length_b   1.000
_cell.length_c   1.000
_cell.angle_alpha   90.00
_cell.angle_beta   90.00
_cell.angle_gamma   90.00
#
_symmetry.space_group_name_H-M   'P 1'
#
loop_
_entity.id
_entity.type
_entity.pdbx_description
1 polymer ?
#
loop_
_entity_poly.entity_id
_entity_poly.type
_entity_poly.pdbx_seq_one_letter_code
_entity_poly.pdbx_strand_id
1 'polypeptide(L)'
;ITSTIKGVVSYLVDQNGPTINSGFASKFEGGGCFNAMGKLSQFGLGFLKDIKCPVFKGDMEIIFTRNTDDDALLKKVIPGTEDGKIIIEEFTLQIPNIEYGVHKVLLINELTKLSQEKLYTFNFRSWQCIEETNISGKTIKLDLTSQYRGLNSPSFGGVVFQTNKLNTQDHDPCEFDHCNVKNYWFEINGKRYPEETQDLDFKNDKFCVAYESLMEYKRNYLKNHQEHPLMYNNPNDFKKFRAIYLVNMSRQPTNISATKKNIILHVDLNEDLPKNTICYVFFVREDEFLFDIEKGTIEEFYSG
;
A
#
# COMPACT_ATOMS: atom_id res chain seq x y z
N ILE A 1 -0.48 5.47 -7.59
CA ILE A 1 -1.83 5.01 -7.19
C ILE A 1 -1.79 4.72 -5.69
N THR A 2 -2.62 5.38 -4.89
CA THR A 2 -2.83 5.02 -3.48
C THR A 2 -4.02 4.08 -3.42
N SER A 3 -3.94 3.03 -2.59
CA SER A 3 -5.06 2.10 -2.34
C SER A 3 -5.33 1.97 -0.85
N THR A 4 -6.53 1.56 -0.47
CA THR A 4 -6.86 1.23 0.92
C THR A 4 -5.92 0.17 1.49
N ILE A 5 -5.48 -0.78 0.66
CA ILE A 5 -4.48 -1.80 0.99
C ILE A 5 -3.15 -1.16 1.42
N LYS A 6 -2.68 -0.13 0.71
CA LYS A 6 -1.47 0.61 1.12
C LYS A 6 -1.62 1.16 2.53
N GLY A 7 -2.82 1.63 2.89
CA GLY A 7 -3.08 2.14 4.23
C GLY A 7 -3.02 1.07 5.31
N VAL A 8 -3.74 -0.04 5.10
CA VAL A 8 -3.76 -1.18 6.02
C VAL A 8 -2.37 -1.80 6.24
N VAL A 9 -1.57 -1.86 5.17
CA VAL A 9 -0.26 -2.52 5.20
C VAL A 9 0.86 -1.59 5.68
N SER A 10 0.73 -0.27 5.46
CA SER A 10 1.91 0.63 5.52
C SER A 10 1.77 1.91 6.33
N TYR A 11 0.60 2.24 6.87
CA TYR A 11 0.46 3.40 7.75
C TYR A 11 0.54 3.01 9.22
N LEU A 12 1.25 3.83 9.99
CA LEU A 12 1.35 3.72 11.43
C LEU A 12 0.21 4.50 12.09
N VAL A 13 -0.20 4.04 13.27
CA VAL A 13 -1.03 4.86 14.18
C VAL A 13 -0.12 5.96 14.73
N ASP A 14 -0.47 7.23 14.50
CA ASP A 14 0.18 8.32 15.22
C ASP A 14 -0.47 8.52 16.58
N GLN A 15 0.26 9.12 17.54
CA GLN A 15 -0.16 9.22 18.95
C GLN A 15 -1.48 10.00 19.18
N ASN A 16 -2.14 10.52 18.14
CA ASN A 16 -3.28 11.44 18.25
C ASN A 16 -4.63 10.88 17.78
N GLY A 17 -4.79 9.58 17.55
CA GLY A 17 -6.15 9.04 17.39
C GLY A 17 -6.27 7.60 16.95
N PRO A 18 -7.44 6.99 17.17
CA PRO A 18 -7.73 5.61 16.77
C PRO A 18 -7.95 5.58 15.26
N THR A 19 -6.89 5.53 14.46
CA THR A 19 -7.03 4.93 13.13
C THR A 19 -7.12 3.43 13.36
N ILE A 20 -8.33 2.95 13.71
CA ILE A 20 -8.73 1.54 13.76
C ILE A 20 -9.30 1.10 12.40
N ASN A 21 -9.70 2.06 11.58
CA ASN A 21 -10.07 1.88 10.18
C ASN A 21 -9.19 2.80 9.33
N SER A 22 -8.84 2.40 8.10
CA SER A 22 -8.18 3.31 7.13
C SER A 22 -9.17 4.36 6.58
N GLY A 23 -10.09 4.83 7.42
CA GLY A 23 -11.23 5.65 7.09
C GLY A 23 -11.72 6.48 8.27
N PHE A 24 -12.68 7.36 8.00
CA PHE A 24 -13.23 8.30 8.97
C PHE A 24 -14.55 7.77 9.54
N ALA A 25 -14.65 7.64 10.86
CA ALA A 25 -15.91 7.36 11.53
C ALA A 25 -16.66 8.69 11.76
N SER A 26 -17.74 8.91 11.02
CA SER A 26 -18.61 10.07 11.26
C SER A 26 -19.22 10.00 12.66
N LYS A 27 -19.21 11.13 13.36
CA LYS A 27 -19.93 11.32 14.65
C LYS A 27 -21.28 12.03 14.46
N PHE A 28 -21.67 12.33 13.22
CA PHE A 28 -22.90 13.04 12.90
C PHE A 28 -24.06 12.05 12.76
N GLU A 29 -25.14 12.27 13.52
CA GLU A 29 -26.39 11.52 13.39
C GLU A 29 -27.40 12.36 12.59
N GLY A 30 -28.09 11.75 11.61
CA GLY A 30 -29.19 12.39 10.87
C GLY A 30 -28.80 13.13 9.58
N GLY A 31 -27.57 12.97 9.08
CA GLY A 31 -27.08 13.64 7.88
C GLY A 31 -26.62 15.08 8.13
N GLY A 32 -26.02 15.72 7.13
CA GLY A 32 -25.52 17.09 7.19
C GLY A 32 -24.09 17.27 6.69
N CYS A 33 -23.56 18.48 6.87
CA CYS A 33 -22.18 18.82 6.50
C CYS A 33 -21.23 18.48 7.65
N PHE A 34 -20.03 18.02 7.31
CA PHE A 34 -18.94 17.80 8.27
C PHE A 34 -17.62 18.31 7.71
N ASN A 35 -16.67 18.60 8.60
CA ASN A 35 -15.29 18.85 8.24
C ASN A 35 -14.36 17.85 8.94
N ALA A 36 -13.29 17.45 8.26
CA ALA A 36 -12.27 16.58 8.80
C ALA A 36 -10.88 17.16 8.48
N MET A 37 -10.00 17.15 9.46
CA MET A 37 -8.61 17.57 9.32
C MET A 37 -7.71 16.50 9.95
N GLY A 38 -6.59 16.21 9.29
CA GLY A 38 -5.65 15.18 9.72
C GLY A 38 -4.44 15.11 8.81
N LYS A 39 -3.48 14.25 9.16
CA LYS A 39 -2.29 14.00 8.34
C LYS A 39 -2.68 13.18 7.11
N LEU A 40 -1.97 13.37 6.00
CA LEU A 40 -2.24 12.63 4.76
C LEU A 40 -2.24 11.11 4.94
N SER A 41 -1.36 10.58 5.80
CA SER A 41 -1.33 9.14 6.11
C SER A 41 -2.62 8.62 6.77
N GLN A 42 -3.34 9.45 7.54
CA GLN A 42 -4.59 9.06 8.17
C GLN A 42 -5.73 8.88 7.15
N PHE A 43 -5.62 9.51 5.98
CA PHE A 43 -6.64 9.47 4.92
C PHE A 43 -6.29 8.57 3.73
N GLY A 44 -5.35 7.63 3.88
CA GLY A 44 -4.94 6.81 2.73
C GLY A 44 -3.84 7.46 1.87
N LEU A 45 -3.52 8.74 2.09
CA LEU A 45 -2.76 9.62 1.20
C LEU A 45 -1.30 9.83 1.61
N GLY A 46 -0.68 8.88 2.33
CA GLY A 46 0.72 8.97 2.76
C GLY A 46 1.77 8.84 1.64
N PHE A 47 1.56 9.43 0.47
CA PHE A 47 2.48 9.34 -0.68
C PHE A 47 3.76 10.19 -0.51
N LEU A 48 3.78 11.18 0.38
CA LEU A 48 4.98 11.98 0.71
C LEU A 48 5.77 11.45 1.92
N LYS A 49 5.35 10.32 2.53
CA LYS A 49 5.88 9.86 3.84
C LYS A 49 7.40 9.59 3.85
N ASP A 50 7.95 9.19 2.70
CA ASP A 50 9.35 8.81 2.57
C ASP A 50 10.22 10.02 2.17
N ILE A 51 9.62 11.16 1.81
CA ILE A 51 10.34 12.40 1.49
C ILE A 51 10.74 13.08 2.80
N LYS A 52 12.05 13.06 3.10
CA LYS A 52 12.62 13.62 4.34
C LYS A 52 13.30 14.97 4.17
N CYS A 53 13.52 15.39 2.92
CA CYS A 53 14.25 16.60 2.59
C CYS A 53 13.32 17.59 1.86
N PRO A 54 13.51 18.91 2.03
CA PRO A 54 12.78 19.90 1.25
C PRO A 54 13.05 19.75 -0.26
N VAL A 55 12.00 19.89 -1.07
CA VAL A 55 12.13 19.98 -2.54
C VAL A 55 12.41 21.44 -2.89
N PHE A 56 13.53 21.72 -3.56
CA PHE A 56 13.94 23.08 -3.94
C PHE A 56 13.58 23.35 -5.41
N LYS A 57 12.82 24.41 -5.70
CA LYS A 57 12.42 24.80 -7.08
C LYS A 57 11.80 23.67 -7.92
N GLY A 58 11.19 22.68 -7.29
CA GLY A 58 10.45 21.63 -7.97
C GLY A 58 8.97 21.98 -8.06
N ASP A 59 8.39 21.81 -9.25
CA ASP A 59 6.95 21.83 -9.41
C ASP A 59 6.36 20.49 -8.94
N MET A 60 5.22 20.54 -8.26
CA MET A 60 4.49 19.35 -7.81
C MET A 60 3.10 19.32 -8.43
N GLU A 61 2.79 18.22 -9.10
CA GLU A 61 1.46 17.93 -9.61
C GLU A 61 0.86 16.75 -8.82
N ILE A 62 -0.37 16.92 -8.34
CA ILE A 62 -1.12 15.87 -7.66
C ILE A 62 -2.46 15.71 -8.39
N ILE A 63 -2.67 14.54 -8.97
CA ILE A 63 -3.88 14.21 -9.71
C ILE A 63 -4.74 13.25 -8.87
N PHE A 64 -5.97 13.67 -8.58
CA PHE A 64 -6.99 12.82 -7.98
C PHE A 64 -7.95 12.32 -9.05
N THR A 65 -8.12 11.01 -9.14
CA THR A 65 -9.07 10.38 -10.06
C THR A 65 -10.04 9.53 -9.26
N ARG A 66 -11.33 9.81 -9.35
CA ARG A 66 -12.41 9.03 -8.73
C ARG A 66 -13.05 8.15 -9.81
N ASN A 67 -13.17 6.85 -9.53
CA ASN A 67 -13.78 5.90 -10.46
C ASN A 67 -15.29 5.78 -10.22
N THR A 68 -15.70 5.64 -8.95
CA THR A 68 -17.09 5.42 -8.52
C THR A 68 -17.40 6.21 -7.25
N ASP A 69 -18.69 6.37 -6.95
CA ASP A 69 -19.14 7.17 -5.80
C ASP A 69 -19.26 6.36 -4.49
N ASP A 70 -19.49 5.05 -4.57
CA ASP A 70 -20.14 4.28 -3.48
C ASP A 70 -19.23 3.31 -2.72
N ASP A 71 -18.03 2.98 -3.21
CA ASP A 71 -17.21 1.87 -2.68
C ASP A 71 -16.43 2.16 -1.38
N ALA A 72 -16.51 3.39 -0.84
CA ALA A 72 -15.70 3.84 0.29
C ALA A 72 -16.49 4.07 1.60
N LEU A 73 -17.78 3.73 1.63
CA LEU A 73 -18.67 3.99 2.78
C LEU A 73 -19.05 2.70 3.47
N LEU A 74 -18.92 2.68 4.80
CA LEU A 74 -19.43 1.61 5.65
C LEU A 74 -20.61 2.16 6.45
N LYS A 75 -21.79 1.58 6.24
CA LYS A 75 -22.98 1.90 7.05
C LYS A 75 -23.09 0.97 8.24
N LYS A 76 -23.80 1.43 9.27
CA LYS A 76 -24.17 0.55 10.39
C LYS A 76 -25.31 -0.36 9.92
N VAL A 77 -25.09 -1.67 9.97
CA VAL A 77 -26.07 -2.68 9.51
C VAL A 77 -27.25 -2.76 10.48
N ILE A 78 -28.19 -1.82 10.37
CA ILE A 78 -29.47 -1.79 11.08
C ILE A 78 -30.58 -1.92 10.02
N PRO A 79 -31.53 -2.86 10.17
CA PRO A 79 -32.64 -3.02 9.24
C PRO A 79 -33.38 -1.69 8.98
N GLY A 80 -33.55 -1.33 7.71
CA GLY A 80 -34.20 -0.08 7.29
C GLY A 80 -33.27 1.14 7.18
N THR A 81 -31.96 0.99 7.38
CA THR A 81 -30.99 2.06 7.11
C THR A 81 -30.67 2.12 5.61
N GLU A 82 -30.93 3.27 4.99
CA GLU A 82 -30.58 3.53 3.60
C GLU A 82 -29.07 3.72 3.41
N ASP A 83 -28.59 3.50 2.19
CA ASP A 83 -27.20 3.76 1.83
C ASP A 83 -26.90 5.26 1.93
N GLY A 84 -25.78 5.58 2.56
CA GLY A 84 -25.34 6.96 2.72
C GLY A 84 -24.67 7.50 1.47
N LYS A 85 -24.62 8.82 1.34
CA LYS A 85 -23.85 9.51 0.29
C LYS A 85 -22.97 10.59 0.91
N ILE A 86 -21.69 10.60 0.55
CA ILE A 86 -20.77 11.67 0.91
C ILE A 86 -20.42 12.47 -0.35
N ILE A 87 -20.65 13.79 -0.26
CA ILE A 87 -20.26 14.76 -1.28
C ILE A 87 -19.09 15.55 -0.71
N ILE A 88 -17.95 15.52 -1.40
CA ILE A 88 -16.78 16.32 -1.05
C ILE A 88 -16.95 17.69 -1.72
N GLU A 89 -17.35 18.68 -0.94
CA GLU A 89 -17.52 20.07 -1.42
C GLU A 89 -16.18 20.80 -1.58
N GLU A 90 -15.27 20.61 -0.62
CA GLU A 90 -13.93 21.19 -0.62
C GLU A 90 -12.89 20.14 -0.19
N PHE A 91 -11.77 20.09 -0.90
CA PHE A 91 -10.62 19.28 -0.54
C PHE A 91 -9.35 20.13 -0.63
N THR A 92 -8.75 20.42 0.52
CA THR A 92 -7.60 21.32 0.62
C THR A 92 -6.39 20.58 1.19
N LEU A 93 -5.28 20.60 0.43
CA LEU A 93 -3.99 20.08 0.86
C LEU A 93 -3.10 21.23 1.35
N GLN A 94 -2.66 21.16 2.59
CA GLN A 94 -1.69 22.12 3.13
C GLN A 94 -0.28 21.54 3.04
N ILE A 95 0.54 22.12 2.18
CA ILE A 95 1.97 21.81 2.07
C ILE A 95 2.74 22.95 2.76
N PRO A 96 3.51 22.67 3.83
CA PRO A 96 4.34 23.69 4.46
C PRO A 96 5.34 24.26 3.47
N ASN A 97 5.24 25.56 3.18
CA ASN A 97 6.26 26.30 2.46
C ASN A 97 7.25 26.90 3.48
N ILE A 98 8.53 26.76 3.22
CA ILE A 98 9.58 27.36 4.04
C ILE A 98 10.22 28.49 3.22
N GLU A 99 9.94 29.73 3.61
CA GLU A 99 10.58 30.91 3.01
C GLU A 99 11.93 31.15 3.68
N TYR A 100 13.01 31.07 2.90
CA TYR A 100 14.37 31.25 3.41
C TYR A 100 14.86 32.67 3.13
N GLY A 101 14.99 33.49 4.19
CA GLY A 101 15.62 34.81 4.15
C GLY A 101 17.16 34.74 4.08
N VAL A 102 17.86 35.39 5.02
CA VAL A 102 19.34 35.49 5.09
C VAL A 102 20.04 34.11 5.17
N HIS A 103 19.32 33.03 5.48
CA HIS A 103 19.83 31.68 5.64
C HIS A 103 19.84 30.83 4.36
N LYS A 104 19.49 31.40 3.19
CA LYS A 104 19.55 30.68 1.90
C LYS A 104 20.94 30.08 1.61
N VAL A 105 22.02 30.78 1.98
CA VAL A 105 23.40 30.30 1.83
C VAL A 105 23.70 29.13 2.78
N LEU A 106 23.16 29.15 4.01
CA LEU A 106 23.33 28.07 4.97
C LEU A 106 22.56 26.82 4.54
N LEU A 107 21.33 26.96 4.04
CA LEU A 107 20.56 25.85 3.50
C LEU A 107 21.23 25.26 2.26
N ILE A 108 21.67 26.09 1.30
CA ILE A 108 22.42 25.59 0.14
C ILE A 108 23.65 24.81 0.62
N ASN A 109 24.38 25.29 1.64
CA ASN A 109 25.51 24.55 2.18
C ASN A 109 25.11 23.26 2.93
N GLU A 110 24.02 23.24 3.69
CA GLU A 110 23.52 22.06 4.42
C GLU A 110 22.98 21.00 3.48
N LEU A 111 22.18 21.44 2.53
CA LEU A 111 21.85 20.67 1.36
C LEU A 111 23.19 20.18 0.77
N THR A 112 24.10 21.02 0.27
CA THR A 112 25.30 20.57 -0.45
C THR A 112 26.14 19.56 0.34
N LYS A 113 26.11 19.60 1.67
CA LYS A 113 26.70 18.56 2.55
C LYS A 113 25.94 17.22 2.53
N LEU A 114 24.61 17.27 2.42
CA LEU A 114 23.74 16.10 2.29
C LEU A 114 23.80 15.47 0.90
N SER A 115 24.19 16.22 -0.16
CA SER A 115 24.36 15.67 -1.49
C SER A 115 25.76 15.12 -1.64
N GLN A 116 25.88 13.84 -1.97
CA GLN A 116 27.16 13.27 -2.40
C GLN A 116 27.48 13.88 -3.77
N GLU A 117 28.32 14.90 -3.80
CA GLU A 117 28.75 15.55 -5.04
C GLU A 117 27.62 16.27 -5.81
N LYS A 118 26.77 17.04 -5.09
CA LYS A 118 25.71 17.93 -5.62
C LYS A 118 24.41 17.26 -6.08
N LEU A 119 24.37 15.93 -6.17
CA LEU A 119 23.15 15.18 -6.45
C LEU A 119 22.46 14.78 -5.15
N TYR A 120 21.20 15.18 -4.98
CA TYR A 120 20.36 14.65 -3.90
C TYR A 120 19.71 13.37 -4.32
N THR A 121 19.99 12.31 -3.57
CA THR A 121 19.22 11.09 -3.65
C THR A 121 17.89 11.24 -2.90
N PHE A 122 16.80 11.29 -3.65
CA PHE A 122 15.44 11.07 -3.16
C PHE A 122 15.12 9.57 -3.24
N ASN A 123 15.18 8.91 -2.08
CA ASN A 123 14.68 7.55 -1.94
C ASN A 123 13.21 7.59 -1.51
N PHE A 124 12.34 6.99 -2.30
CA PHE A 124 10.94 6.87 -1.93
C PHE A 124 10.39 5.51 -2.37
N ARG A 125 9.27 5.13 -1.77
CA ARG A 125 8.66 3.83 -2.06
C ARG A 125 7.51 4.01 -3.03
N SER A 126 7.67 3.47 -4.21
CA SER A 126 6.61 3.37 -5.19
C SER A 126 5.67 2.21 -4.88
N TRP A 127 4.38 2.49 -5.04
CA TRP A 127 3.30 1.54 -4.82
C TRP A 127 2.49 1.37 -6.09
N GLN A 128 2.23 0.12 -6.44
CA GLN A 128 1.30 -0.26 -7.47
C GLN A 128 0.30 -1.25 -6.90
N CYS A 129 -0.98 -1.07 -7.25
CA CYS A 129 -2.05 -2.01 -6.97
C CYS A 129 -2.70 -2.38 -8.30
N ILE A 130 -2.92 -3.67 -8.50
CA ILE A 130 -3.54 -4.28 -9.67
C ILE A 130 -4.77 -5.03 -9.18
N GLU A 131 -5.87 -4.88 -9.88
CA GLU A 131 -7.13 -5.55 -9.59
C GLU A 131 -7.38 -6.63 -10.64
N GLU A 132 -7.67 -7.84 -10.18
CA GLU A 132 -8.00 -8.99 -11.02
C GLU A 132 -9.38 -9.53 -10.66
N THR A 133 -10.26 -9.51 -11.65
CA THR A 133 -11.64 -10.02 -11.56
C THR A 133 -11.77 -11.32 -12.34
N ASN A 134 -12.90 -12.02 -12.20
CA ASN A 134 -13.20 -13.27 -12.92
C ASN A 134 -12.22 -14.44 -12.65
N ILE A 135 -11.59 -14.43 -11.48
CA ILE A 135 -10.79 -15.55 -10.98
C ILE A 135 -11.69 -16.63 -10.38
N SER A 136 -11.32 -17.90 -10.55
CA SER A 136 -12.08 -19.04 -10.03
C SER A 136 -11.22 -20.29 -9.91
N GLY A 137 -11.74 -21.30 -9.20
CA GLY A 137 -11.07 -22.60 -9.00
C GLY A 137 -10.13 -22.63 -7.80
N LYS A 138 -9.36 -23.72 -7.69
CA LYS A 138 -8.40 -23.96 -6.58
C LYS A 138 -6.99 -23.46 -6.84
N THR A 139 -6.66 -23.16 -8.08
CA THR A 139 -5.34 -22.66 -8.46
C THR A 139 -5.52 -21.43 -9.32
N ILE A 140 -4.98 -20.32 -8.85
CA ILE A 140 -4.99 -19.02 -9.53
C ILE A 140 -3.59 -18.80 -10.07
N LYS A 141 -3.50 -18.52 -11.37
CA LYS A 141 -2.28 -18.12 -12.05
C LYS A 141 -2.54 -16.83 -12.80
N LEU A 142 -1.86 -15.76 -12.43
CA LEU A 142 -2.02 -14.43 -13.01
C LEU A 142 -0.70 -13.96 -13.60
N ASP A 143 -0.68 -13.71 -14.91
CA ASP A 143 0.46 -13.05 -15.56
C ASP A 143 0.31 -11.53 -15.41
N LEU A 144 1.16 -10.95 -14.59
CA LEU A 144 1.15 -9.53 -14.23
C LEU A 144 2.22 -8.75 -14.99
N THR A 145 2.97 -9.41 -15.89
CA THR A 145 4.09 -8.84 -16.63
C THR A 145 3.69 -7.60 -17.41
N SER A 146 2.56 -7.64 -18.10
CA SER A 146 2.07 -6.51 -18.90
C SER A 146 1.56 -5.35 -18.06
N GLN A 147 1.07 -5.64 -16.86
CA GLN A 147 0.40 -4.70 -15.97
C GLN A 147 1.38 -4.03 -15.00
N TYR A 148 2.49 -4.68 -14.67
CA TYR A 148 3.55 -4.09 -13.86
C TYR A 148 4.16 -2.89 -14.58
N ARG A 149 4.05 -1.71 -13.94
CA ARG A 149 4.52 -0.43 -14.52
C ARG A 149 5.91 -0.03 -14.02
N GLY A 150 6.50 -0.83 -13.14
CA GLY A 150 7.81 -0.55 -12.58
C GLY A 150 8.97 -0.90 -13.50
N LEU A 151 10.00 -0.07 -13.47
CA LEU A 151 11.27 -0.34 -14.13
C LEU A 151 12.16 -1.20 -13.20
N ASN A 152 12.34 -0.77 -11.95
CA ASN A 152 13.05 -1.56 -10.94
C ASN A 152 12.20 -2.77 -10.50
N SER A 153 12.83 -3.78 -9.90
CA SER A 153 12.10 -4.97 -9.46
C SER A 153 11.26 -4.64 -8.24
N PRO A 154 10.07 -5.25 -8.06
CA PRO A 154 9.35 -5.08 -6.82
C PRO A 154 10.19 -5.69 -5.69
N SER A 155 10.48 -4.89 -4.66
CA SER A 155 11.15 -5.39 -3.47
C SER A 155 10.20 -6.31 -2.72
N PHE A 156 8.90 -5.97 -2.66
CA PHE A 156 7.88 -6.77 -2.00
C PHE A 156 6.61 -6.80 -2.82
N GLY A 157 5.82 -7.83 -2.60
CA GLY A 157 4.55 -8.02 -3.25
C GLY A 157 3.59 -8.71 -2.30
N GLY A 158 2.31 -8.48 -2.51
CA GLY A 158 1.29 -9.19 -1.76
C GLY A 158 0.01 -9.36 -2.53
N VAL A 159 -0.80 -10.29 -2.05
CA VAL A 159 -2.12 -10.57 -2.58
C VAL A 159 -3.14 -10.53 -1.44
N VAL A 160 -4.31 -9.96 -1.73
CA VAL A 160 -5.49 -9.94 -0.86
C VAL A 160 -6.72 -10.27 -1.67
N PHE A 161 -7.74 -10.81 -1.01
CA PHE A 161 -9.01 -11.17 -1.63
C PHE A 161 -10.16 -10.45 -0.96
N GLN A 162 -11.17 -10.08 -1.74
CA GLN A 162 -12.44 -9.56 -1.25
C GLN A 162 -13.60 -10.24 -1.94
N THR A 163 -14.53 -10.78 -1.16
CA THR A 163 -15.66 -11.58 -1.63
C THR A 163 -16.96 -10.86 -1.34
N ASN A 164 -17.72 -10.49 -2.38
CA ASN A 164 -19.00 -9.78 -2.25
C ASN A 164 -18.92 -8.45 -1.45
N LYS A 165 -17.79 -7.72 -1.54
CA LYS A 165 -17.60 -6.42 -0.84
C LYS A 165 -17.59 -5.20 -1.76
N LEU A 166 -17.76 -5.39 -3.07
CA LEU A 166 -17.79 -4.31 -4.04
C LEU A 166 -19.22 -3.74 -4.16
N ASN A 167 -19.35 -2.43 -4.35
CA ASN A 167 -20.63 -1.71 -4.51
C ASN A 167 -21.64 -1.96 -3.37
N THR A 168 -21.16 -2.10 -2.13
CA THR A 168 -22.01 -2.28 -0.94
C THR A 168 -21.45 -1.51 0.24
N GLN A 169 -22.34 -0.96 1.06
CA GLN A 169 -21.98 -0.30 2.31
C GLN A 169 -22.12 -1.20 3.54
N ASP A 170 -22.52 -2.47 3.36
CA ASP A 170 -22.77 -3.43 4.44
C ASP A 170 -21.49 -4.10 4.96
N HIS A 171 -20.39 -3.99 4.20
CA HIS A 171 -19.13 -4.64 4.50
C HIS A 171 -17.99 -3.61 4.53
N ASP A 172 -17.03 -3.78 5.45
CA ASP A 172 -15.86 -2.90 5.52
C ASP A 172 -14.97 -3.12 4.28
N PRO A 173 -14.75 -2.10 3.43
CA PRO A 173 -13.88 -2.23 2.25
C PRO A 173 -12.41 -2.43 2.63
N CYS A 174 -12.03 -2.28 3.90
CA CYS A 174 -10.70 -2.60 4.40
C CYS A 174 -10.56 -4.09 4.80
N GLU A 175 -11.64 -4.88 4.79
CA GLU A 175 -11.60 -6.29 5.16
C GLU A 175 -11.19 -7.21 4.02
N PHE A 176 -10.21 -8.06 4.30
CA PHE A 176 -9.67 -9.04 3.35
C PHE A 176 -9.98 -10.45 3.82
N ASP A 177 -10.56 -11.23 2.90
CA ASP A 177 -10.98 -12.61 3.16
C ASP A 177 -9.80 -13.57 3.00
N HIS A 178 -9.72 -14.57 3.87
CA HIS A 178 -8.64 -15.54 3.78
C HIS A 178 -8.78 -16.49 2.59
N CYS A 179 -9.99 -16.72 2.07
CA CYS A 179 -10.29 -17.66 0.97
C CYS A 179 -9.74 -19.09 1.14
N ASN A 180 -9.19 -19.40 2.32
CA ASN A 180 -8.49 -20.65 2.65
C ASN A 180 -7.32 -20.95 1.69
N VAL A 181 -6.51 -19.92 1.42
CA VAL A 181 -5.24 -20.04 0.70
C VAL A 181 -4.36 -21.06 1.40
N LYS A 182 -3.73 -21.92 0.59
CA LYS A 182 -2.78 -22.94 0.99
C LYS A 182 -1.33 -22.51 0.73
N ASN A 183 -1.04 -22.09 -0.50
CA ASN A 183 0.27 -21.63 -0.91
C ASN A 183 0.14 -20.38 -1.77
N TYR A 184 1.13 -19.49 -1.69
CA TYR A 184 1.19 -18.31 -2.54
C TYR A 184 2.66 -17.99 -2.85
N TRP A 185 2.95 -17.68 -4.11
CA TRP A 185 4.28 -17.27 -4.52
C TRP A 185 4.24 -16.38 -5.76
N PHE A 186 5.26 -15.57 -5.90
CA PHE A 186 5.56 -14.89 -7.16
C PHE A 186 6.68 -15.62 -7.88
N GLU A 187 6.50 -15.85 -9.16
CA GLU A 187 7.57 -16.22 -10.08
C GLU A 187 8.06 -14.95 -10.77
N ILE A 188 9.31 -14.56 -10.50
CA ILE A 188 9.98 -13.44 -11.17
C ILE A 188 11.12 -14.01 -12.00
N ASN A 189 11.00 -13.87 -13.32
CA ASN A 189 11.98 -14.37 -14.29
C ASN A 189 12.38 -15.84 -14.07
N GLY A 190 11.37 -16.69 -13.82
CA GLY A 190 11.56 -18.13 -13.59
C GLY A 190 12.02 -18.51 -12.18
N LYS A 191 12.26 -17.54 -11.28
CA LYS A 191 12.59 -17.81 -9.88
C LYS A 191 11.38 -17.57 -8.98
N ARG A 192 11.12 -18.54 -8.12
CA ARG A 192 9.99 -18.57 -7.17
C ARG A 192 10.33 -17.86 -5.86
N TYR A 193 9.39 -17.07 -5.34
CA TYR A 193 9.48 -16.35 -4.07
C TYR A 193 8.15 -16.45 -3.27
N PRO A 194 8.14 -16.96 -2.03
CA PRO A 194 9.23 -17.72 -1.42
C PRO A 194 9.41 -19.07 -2.12
N GLU A 195 10.62 -19.62 -2.05
CA GLU A 195 10.95 -20.93 -2.62
C GLU A 195 10.18 -22.06 -1.92
N GLU A 196 10.02 -21.94 -0.61
CA GLU A 196 9.27 -22.87 0.22
C GLU A 196 7.75 -22.70 0.06
N THR A 197 7.03 -23.80 0.27
CA THR A 197 5.56 -23.81 0.40
C THR A 197 5.15 -23.49 1.82
N GLN A 198 4.09 -22.71 2.00
CA GLN A 198 3.58 -22.34 3.32
C GLN A 198 2.66 -23.40 3.95
N ASP A 199 2.00 -24.23 3.13
CA ASP A 199 1.03 -25.27 3.55
C ASP A 199 0.00 -24.77 4.57
N LEU A 200 -0.59 -23.61 4.26
CA LEU A 200 -1.57 -22.95 5.11
C LEU A 200 -2.91 -23.69 5.08
N ASP A 201 -3.65 -23.56 6.18
CA ASP A 201 -5.02 -24.03 6.32
C ASP A 201 -5.75 -23.17 7.35
N PHE A 202 -6.48 -22.17 6.88
CA PHE A 202 -7.18 -21.24 7.75
C PHE A 202 -8.34 -21.89 8.50
N LYS A 203 -8.93 -22.98 7.97
CA LYS A 203 -10.01 -23.71 8.66
C LYS A 203 -9.47 -24.46 9.87
N ASN A 204 -8.26 -24.99 9.77
CA ASN A 204 -7.57 -25.70 10.85
C ASN A 204 -6.57 -24.81 11.63
N ASP A 205 -6.74 -23.49 11.58
CA ASP A 205 -5.90 -22.49 12.29
C ASP A 205 -4.40 -22.51 11.95
N LYS A 206 -4.02 -23.09 10.80
CA LYS A 206 -2.65 -23.09 10.28
C LYS A 206 -2.42 -21.87 9.38
N PHE A 207 -2.31 -20.69 9.98
CA PHE A 207 -2.09 -19.43 9.25
C PHE A 207 -0.91 -18.59 9.79
N CYS A 208 -0.20 -19.09 10.80
CA CYS A 208 0.86 -18.36 11.49
C CYS A 208 1.98 -17.88 10.55
N VAL A 209 2.33 -18.65 9.52
CA VAL A 209 3.37 -18.26 8.55
C VAL A 209 2.98 -17.00 7.78
N ALA A 210 1.72 -16.89 7.34
CA ALA A 210 1.22 -15.69 6.67
C ALA A 210 1.17 -14.48 7.62
N TYR A 211 0.76 -14.71 8.87
CA TYR A 211 0.75 -13.69 9.91
C TYR A 211 2.17 -13.16 10.22
N GLU A 212 3.14 -14.06 10.42
CA GLU A 212 4.54 -13.69 10.66
C GLU A 212 5.13 -12.94 9.47
N SER A 213 4.80 -13.33 8.23
CA SER A 213 5.25 -12.61 7.02
C SER A 213 4.77 -11.14 7.03
N LEU A 214 3.53 -10.90 7.46
CA LEU A 214 3.01 -9.54 7.64
C LEU A 214 3.71 -8.79 8.78
N MET A 215 4.00 -9.46 9.89
CA MET A 215 4.71 -8.85 11.02
C MET A 215 6.15 -8.50 10.67
N GLU A 216 6.86 -9.40 9.97
CA GLU A 216 8.21 -9.15 9.46
C GLU A 216 8.22 -7.97 8.49
N TYR A 217 7.26 -7.90 7.56
CA TYR A 217 7.11 -6.75 6.68
C TYR A 217 6.98 -5.47 7.50
N LYS A 218 6.08 -5.41 8.49
CA LYS A 218 5.91 -4.21 9.33
C LYS A 218 7.19 -3.84 10.07
N ARG A 219 7.90 -4.81 10.67
CA ARG A 219 9.17 -4.58 11.38
C ARG A 219 10.25 -4.01 10.47
N ASN A 220 10.45 -4.63 9.31
CA ASN A 220 11.54 -4.26 8.39
C ASN A 220 11.23 -2.99 7.59
N TYR A 221 9.97 -2.78 7.19
CA TYR A 221 9.59 -1.63 6.35
C TYR A 221 9.29 -0.34 7.10
N LEU A 222 8.69 -0.43 8.28
CA LEU A 222 8.21 0.76 8.99
C LEU A 222 9.27 1.36 9.92
N LYS A 223 10.46 0.74 10.02
CA LYS A 223 11.71 1.25 10.64
C LYS A 223 11.56 1.91 12.03
N ASN A 224 10.53 1.56 12.81
CA ASN A 224 10.36 2.04 14.16
C ASN A 224 10.25 0.87 15.14
N HIS A 225 11.27 0.74 15.99
CA HIS A 225 11.28 -0.09 17.20
C HIS A 225 10.40 0.47 18.32
N GLN A 226 9.72 1.60 18.10
CA GLN A 226 8.75 2.06 19.08
C GLN A 226 7.57 1.11 19.04
N GLU A 227 7.49 0.34 20.14
CA GLU A 227 6.39 -0.49 20.61
C GLU A 227 5.08 0.31 20.67
N HIS A 228 4.62 0.82 19.53
CA HIS A 228 3.20 1.06 19.40
C HIS A 228 2.57 -0.32 19.45
N PRO A 229 1.62 -0.57 20.37
CA PRO A 229 0.89 -1.82 20.36
C PRO A 229 0.40 -1.97 18.92
N LEU A 230 0.81 -3.06 18.27
CA LEU A 230 0.39 -3.46 16.94
C LEU A 230 -1.12 -3.72 17.05
N MET A 231 -1.92 -2.66 17.20
CA MET A 231 -3.34 -2.67 17.52
C MET A 231 -4.18 -3.28 16.40
N TYR A 232 -3.51 -3.60 15.29
CA TYR A 232 -3.99 -4.51 14.29
C TYR A 232 -3.30 -5.84 14.48
N ASN A 233 -4.11 -6.83 14.80
CA ASN A 233 -3.87 -8.24 14.55
C ASN A 233 -3.30 -9.00 15.75
N ASN A 234 -4.15 -9.28 16.73
CA ASN A 234 -4.13 -10.66 17.25
C ASN A 234 -4.24 -11.60 16.03
N PRO A 235 -3.52 -12.73 15.96
CA PRO A 235 -3.70 -13.76 14.95
C PRO A 235 -5.17 -14.02 14.55
N ASN A 236 -6.11 -13.94 15.50
CA ASN A 236 -7.54 -14.08 15.24
C ASN A 236 -8.13 -12.98 14.34
N ASP A 237 -7.74 -11.72 14.53
CA ASP A 237 -8.23 -10.61 13.70
C ASP A 237 -7.58 -10.65 12.31
N PHE A 238 -6.32 -11.09 12.22
CA PHE A 238 -5.67 -11.39 10.94
C PHE A 238 -6.49 -12.40 10.15
N LYS A 239 -6.83 -13.55 10.78
CA LYS A 239 -7.63 -14.59 10.15
C LYS A 239 -9.01 -14.08 9.71
N LYS A 240 -9.67 -13.25 10.52
CA LYS A 240 -11.05 -12.80 10.26
C LYS A 240 -11.17 -11.67 9.26
N PHE A 241 -10.29 -10.67 9.35
CA PHE A 241 -10.52 -9.36 8.72
C PHE A 241 -9.35 -8.87 7.87
N ARG A 242 -8.16 -9.44 8.04
CA ARG A 242 -6.91 -8.86 7.50
C ARG A 242 -6.00 -9.95 6.93
N ALA A 243 -6.57 -10.92 6.23
CA ALA A 243 -5.79 -11.97 5.58
C ALA A 243 -5.02 -11.38 4.39
N ILE A 244 -3.76 -11.03 4.64
CA ILE A 244 -2.85 -10.42 3.67
C ILE A 244 -1.65 -11.33 3.49
N TYR A 245 -1.42 -11.74 2.24
CA TYR A 245 -0.37 -12.68 1.87
C TYR A 245 0.81 -11.91 1.30
N LEU A 246 1.84 -11.73 2.11
CA LEU A 246 3.03 -10.95 1.75
C LEU A 246 4.21 -11.84 1.39
N VAL A 247 4.93 -11.42 0.36
CA VAL A 247 6.17 -12.04 -0.11
C VAL A 247 7.28 -11.01 -0.10
N ASN A 248 8.36 -11.33 0.62
CA ASN A 248 9.61 -10.60 0.54
C ASN A 248 10.40 -11.05 -0.69
N MET A 249 10.65 -10.10 -1.60
CA MET A 249 11.42 -10.31 -2.83
C MET A 249 12.66 -9.39 -2.88
N SER A 250 13.05 -8.77 -1.76
CA SER A 250 14.16 -7.80 -1.70
C SER A 250 15.52 -8.42 -2.04
N ARG A 251 15.67 -9.73 -1.86
CA ARG A 251 16.91 -10.48 -2.12
C ARG A 251 16.91 -11.11 -3.51
N GLN A 252 16.40 -10.39 -4.50
CA GLN A 252 16.53 -10.77 -5.90
C GLN A 252 18.00 -10.66 -6.33
N PRO A 253 18.51 -11.59 -7.16
CA PRO A 253 19.85 -11.45 -7.72
C PRO A 253 19.91 -10.18 -8.58
N THR A 254 20.99 -9.42 -8.46
CA THR A 254 21.23 -8.18 -9.22
C THR A 254 21.32 -8.42 -10.73
N ASN A 255 21.62 -9.64 -11.19
CA ASN A 255 21.78 -9.98 -12.61
C ASN A 255 20.45 -10.20 -13.36
N ILE A 256 19.37 -9.54 -12.97
CA ILE A 256 18.11 -9.61 -13.71
C ILE A 256 18.20 -8.63 -14.89
N SER A 257 18.47 -9.20 -16.07
CA SER A 257 18.49 -8.53 -17.37
C SER A 257 17.48 -7.39 -17.49
N ALA A 258 17.88 -6.30 -18.15
CA ALA A 258 17.06 -5.14 -18.49
C ALA A 258 15.81 -5.44 -19.36
N THR A 259 15.52 -6.71 -19.66
CA THR A 259 14.26 -7.14 -20.28
C THR A 259 13.09 -7.04 -19.31
N LYS A 260 11.90 -6.81 -19.87
CA LYS A 260 10.63 -6.74 -19.14
C LYS A 260 10.49 -7.96 -18.23
N LYS A 261 10.40 -7.71 -16.92
CA LYS A 261 10.39 -8.74 -15.89
C LYS A 261 9.13 -9.58 -16.04
N ASN A 262 9.30 -10.87 -16.28
CA ASN A 262 8.20 -11.83 -16.26
C ASN A 262 7.77 -12.00 -14.79
N ILE A 263 6.57 -11.53 -14.45
CA ILE A 263 6.02 -11.56 -13.10
C ILE A 263 4.71 -12.34 -13.14
N ILE A 264 4.71 -13.52 -12.53
CA ILE A 264 3.53 -14.38 -12.45
C ILE A 264 3.20 -14.60 -10.98
N LEU A 265 1.95 -14.32 -10.60
CA LEU A 265 1.43 -14.70 -9.29
C LEU A 265 0.80 -16.09 -9.38
N HIS A 266 1.12 -16.92 -8.40
CA HIS A 266 0.50 -18.21 -8.19
C HIS A 266 -0.11 -18.29 -6.79
N VAL A 267 -1.34 -18.77 -6.72
CA VAL A 267 -2.04 -19.03 -5.46
C VAL A 267 -2.74 -20.38 -5.55
N ASP A 268 -2.44 -21.27 -4.62
CA ASP A 268 -3.17 -22.52 -4.42
C ASP A 268 -4.08 -22.38 -3.20
N LEU A 269 -5.29 -22.87 -3.30
CA LEU A 269 -6.31 -22.86 -2.25
C LEU A 269 -6.68 -24.28 -1.84
N ASN A 270 -7.07 -24.46 -0.57
CA ASN A 270 -7.55 -25.76 -0.09
C ASN A 270 -8.94 -26.12 -0.65
N GLU A 271 -9.69 -25.12 -1.12
CA GLU A 271 -11.01 -25.25 -1.71
C GLU A 271 -11.20 -24.27 -2.87
N ASP A 272 -12.28 -24.44 -3.63
CA ASP A 272 -12.55 -23.53 -4.74
C ASP A 272 -12.79 -22.10 -4.22
N LEU A 273 -12.21 -21.14 -4.92
CA LEU A 273 -12.39 -19.73 -4.60
C LEU A 273 -13.89 -19.38 -4.56
N PRO A 274 -14.37 -18.68 -3.52
CA PRO A 274 -15.75 -18.21 -3.47
C PRO A 274 -16.13 -17.40 -4.71
N LYS A 275 -17.40 -17.49 -5.13
CA LYS A 275 -17.91 -16.68 -6.24
C LYS A 275 -17.84 -15.19 -5.88
N ASN A 276 -17.70 -14.34 -6.91
CA ASN A 276 -17.59 -12.89 -6.78
C ASN A 276 -16.42 -12.44 -5.89
N THR A 277 -15.31 -13.17 -5.97
CA THR A 277 -14.05 -12.78 -5.33
C THR A 277 -13.23 -11.92 -6.29
N ILE A 278 -12.76 -10.79 -5.80
CA ILE A 278 -11.78 -9.92 -6.45
C ILE A 278 -10.43 -10.18 -5.80
N CYS A 279 -9.39 -10.31 -6.63
CA CYS A 279 -8.00 -10.40 -6.17
C CYS A 279 -7.33 -9.05 -6.39
N TYR A 280 -6.72 -8.51 -5.35
CA TYR A 280 -5.87 -7.35 -5.46
C TYR A 280 -4.42 -7.77 -5.23
N VAL A 281 -3.59 -7.48 -6.22
CA VAL A 281 -2.15 -7.70 -6.15
C VAL A 281 -1.47 -6.35 -6.02
N PHE A 282 -0.61 -6.20 -5.01
CA PHE A 282 0.14 -4.97 -4.83
C PHE A 282 1.63 -5.23 -4.81
N PHE A 283 2.38 -4.25 -5.31
CA PHE A 283 3.82 -4.24 -5.34
C PHE A 283 4.37 -3.00 -4.66
N VAL A 284 5.43 -3.21 -3.90
CA VAL A 284 6.23 -2.17 -3.25
C VAL A 284 7.62 -2.21 -3.86
N ARG A 285 8.11 -1.05 -4.25
CA ARG A 285 9.43 -0.89 -4.86
C ARG A 285 10.13 0.30 -4.23
N GLU A 286 11.42 0.18 -4.08
CA GLU A 286 12.28 1.31 -3.73
C GLU A 286 12.74 1.95 -5.05
N ASP A 287 12.39 3.23 -5.21
CA ASP A 287 12.83 4.04 -6.33
C ASP A 287 13.74 5.15 -5.82
N GLU A 288 14.68 5.50 -6.69
CA GLU A 288 15.71 6.50 -6.44
C GLU A 288 15.66 7.54 -7.55
N PHE A 289 15.53 8.81 -7.17
CA PHE A 289 15.72 9.93 -8.09
C PHE A 289 16.86 10.81 -7.60
N LEU A 290 17.73 11.20 -8.51
CA LEU A 290 18.79 12.16 -8.24
C LEU A 290 18.29 13.54 -8.64
N PHE A 291 18.37 14.49 -7.71
CA PHE A 291 18.01 15.88 -7.98
C PHE A 291 19.27 16.74 -7.99
N ASP A 292 19.54 17.33 -9.16
CA ASP A 292 20.60 18.32 -9.36
C ASP A 292 20.08 19.70 -8.94
N ILE A 293 20.68 20.23 -7.88
CA ILE A 293 20.26 21.47 -7.21
C ILE A 293 20.60 22.70 -8.04
N GLU A 294 21.73 22.65 -8.77
CA GLU A 294 22.24 23.77 -9.55
C GLU A 294 21.38 23.94 -10.81
N LYS A 295 21.03 22.82 -11.45
CA LYS A 295 20.22 22.81 -12.67
C LYS A 295 18.72 22.81 -12.40
N GLY A 296 18.29 22.37 -11.22
CA GLY A 296 16.87 22.16 -10.91
C GLY A 296 16.26 20.98 -11.68
N THR A 297 17.06 19.97 -12.02
CA THR A 297 16.65 18.83 -12.86
C THR A 297 16.65 17.54 -12.07
N ILE A 298 15.72 16.64 -12.40
CA ILE A 298 15.64 15.28 -11.84
C ILE A 298 16.24 14.31 -12.87
N GLU A 299 17.19 13.49 -12.46
CA GLU A 299 17.70 12.35 -13.20
C GLU A 299 17.22 11.06 -12.51
N GLU A 300 16.48 10.21 -13.22
CA GLU A 300 16.08 8.91 -12.69
C GLU A 300 17.24 7.91 -12.85
N PHE A 301 17.65 7.26 -11.77
CA PHE A 301 18.66 6.20 -11.84
C PHE A 301 17.98 4.83 -11.77
N TYR A 302 18.30 3.98 -12.74
CA TYR A 302 17.83 2.60 -12.77
C TYR A 302 18.98 1.71 -12.29
N SER A 303 18.80 1.06 -11.15
CA SER A 303 19.72 -0.01 -10.73
C SER A 303 19.49 -1.20 -11.67
N GLY A 304 20.42 -1.39 -12.60
CA GLY A 304 20.49 -2.57 -13.46
C GLY A 304 20.92 -3.82 -12.72
#